data_AF-A0A7W4ZZM2-F1
#
_entry.id   AF-A0A7W4ZZM2-F1
#
_cell.length_a   1.000
_cell.length_b   1.000
_cell.length_c   1.000
_cell.angle_alpha   90.00
_cell.angle_beta   90.00
_cell.angle_gamma   90.00
#
_symmetry.space_group_name_H-M   'P 1'
#
loop_
_entity.id
_entity.type
_entity.pdbx_description
1 polymer ?
#
loop_
_entity_poly.entity_id
_entity_poly.type
_entity_poly.pdbx_seq_one_letter_code
_entity_poly.pdbx_strand_id
1 'polypeptide(L)'
;MKLSDLSPLMARRQDGGLSYDRFRVDPALASLQWPDDVLEQFLFDHGDKAAFVYDYGGIDLHDVTWQLEMILAADFQEMPTGASDAGCIESFAEKPVHWVTVRPPRRSAGTGKNTGHGCARRS
;
A
#
# COMPACT_ATOMS: atom_id res chain seq x y z
N MET A 1 -1.95 8.90 -17.49
CA MET A 1 -1.88 7.43 -17.37
C MET A 1 -2.24 7.08 -15.95
N LYS A 2 -3.35 6.36 -15.73
CA LYS A 2 -3.79 6.04 -14.37
C LYS A 2 -2.97 4.89 -13.79
N LEU A 3 -2.83 4.86 -12.47
CA LEU A 3 -2.21 3.73 -11.77
C LEU A 3 -2.86 2.40 -12.16
N SER A 4 -4.19 2.36 -12.25
CA SER A 4 -4.93 1.15 -12.66
C SER A 4 -4.58 0.66 -14.06
N ASP A 5 -4.15 1.54 -14.97
CA ASP A 5 -3.81 1.18 -16.35
C ASP A 5 -2.54 0.31 -16.41
N LEU A 6 -1.69 0.38 -15.37
CA LEU A 6 -0.49 -0.43 -15.24
C LEU A 6 -0.73 -1.82 -14.65
N SER A 7 -1.96 -2.16 -14.25
CA SER A 7 -2.28 -3.47 -13.63
C SER A 7 -1.75 -4.68 -14.41
N PRO A 8 -1.83 -4.73 -15.77
CA PRO A 8 -1.25 -5.84 -16.54
C PRO A 8 0.27 -5.95 -16.39
N LEU A 9 0.97 -4.82 -16.27
CA LEU A 9 2.42 -4.78 -16.08
C LEU A 9 2.79 -5.30 -14.67
N MET A 10 2.03 -4.89 -13.64
CA MET A 10 2.24 -5.36 -12.26
C MET A 10 1.91 -6.86 -12.10
N ALA A 11 0.86 -7.34 -12.78
CA ALA A 11 0.52 -8.78 -12.75
C ALA A 11 1.65 -9.66 -13.31
N ARG A 12 2.33 -9.23 -14.39
CA ARG A 12 3.46 -9.96 -14.99
C ARG A 12 4.66 -10.13 -14.06
N ARG A 13 4.80 -9.26 -13.06
CA ARG A 13 5.82 -9.39 -12.00
C ARG A 13 5.49 -10.56 -11.06
N GLN A 14 4.23 -10.75 -10.68
CA GLN A 14 3.80 -11.81 -9.76
C GLN A 14 4.06 -13.22 -10.31
N ASP A 15 4.01 -13.39 -11.64
CA ASP A 15 4.29 -14.67 -12.30
C ASP A 15 5.78 -15.09 -12.22
N GLY A 16 6.62 -14.32 -11.51
CA GLY A 16 8.07 -14.50 -11.44
C GLY A 16 8.80 -14.12 -12.74
N GLY A 17 8.08 -13.51 -13.70
CA GLY A 17 8.55 -13.31 -15.07
C GLY A 17 9.28 -11.99 -15.33
N LEU A 18 9.29 -11.06 -14.37
CA LEU A 18 9.80 -9.70 -14.61
C LEU A 18 10.69 -9.23 -13.45
N SER A 19 12.00 -9.09 -13.73
CA SER A 19 12.93 -8.42 -12.83
C SER A 19 12.70 -6.90 -12.84
N TYR A 20 13.14 -6.21 -11.79
CA TYR A 20 13.06 -4.75 -11.72
C TYR A 20 13.75 -4.06 -12.91
N ASP A 21 14.92 -4.55 -13.34
CA ASP A 21 15.61 -4.03 -14.52
C ASP A 21 14.79 -4.09 -15.81
N ARG A 22 13.96 -5.12 -15.98
CA ARG A 22 13.07 -5.24 -17.14
C ARG A 22 11.80 -4.42 -16.97
N PHE A 23 11.36 -4.24 -15.73
CA PHE A 23 10.20 -3.44 -15.39
C PHE A 23 10.46 -1.95 -15.65
N ARG A 24 11.56 -1.39 -15.12
CA ARG A 24 11.85 0.05 -15.21
C ARG A 24 12.06 0.56 -16.64
N VAL A 25 12.43 -0.32 -17.57
CA VAL A 25 12.64 0.02 -19.00
C VAL A 25 11.36 -0.07 -19.83
N ASP A 26 10.22 -0.44 -19.23
CA ASP A 26 8.94 -0.42 -19.92
C ASP A 26 8.63 1.01 -20.41
N PRO A 27 8.27 1.21 -21.69
CA PRO A 27 8.03 2.55 -22.24
C PRO A 27 7.00 3.37 -21.46
N ALA A 28 5.99 2.71 -20.87
CA ALA A 28 4.99 3.39 -20.06
C ALA A 28 5.64 4.01 -18.81
N LEU A 29 6.55 3.28 -18.15
CA LEU A 29 7.24 3.75 -16.94
C LEU A 29 8.37 4.74 -17.26
N ALA A 30 9.12 4.51 -18.33
CA ALA A 30 10.19 5.41 -18.76
C ALA A 30 9.67 6.83 -19.05
N SER A 31 8.42 6.96 -19.50
CA SER A 31 7.78 8.25 -19.75
C SER A 31 7.49 9.08 -18.49
N LEU A 32 7.46 8.44 -17.31
CA LEU A 32 7.18 9.11 -16.03
C LEU A 32 8.40 9.88 -15.50
N GLN A 33 9.62 9.45 -15.85
CA GLN A 33 10.88 10.01 -15.33
C GLN A 33 10.95 10.02 -13.79
N TRP A 34 10.27 9.08 -13.14
CA TRP A 34 10.31 8.95 -11.69
C TRP A 34 11.64 8.37 -11.21
N PRO A 35 12.07 8.68 -9.97
CA PRO A 35 13.23 8.05 -9.35
C PRO A 35 13.12 6.52 -9.27
N ASP A 36 14.25 5.83 -9.39
CA ASP A 36 14.30 4.36 -9.41
C ASP A 36 13.74 3.75 -8.12
N ASP A 37 14.08 4.30 -6.96
CA ASP A 37 13.58 3.86 -5.65
C ASP A 37 12.06 3.99 -5.54
N VAL A 38 11.49 5.06 -6.10
CA VAL A 38 10.03 5.25 -6.18
C VAL A 38 9.40 4.24 -7.12
N LEU A 39 9.96 4.02 -8.31
CA LEU A 39 9.44 3.03 -9.26
C LEU A 39 9.46 1.61 -8.65
N GLU A 40 10.54 1.27 -7.94
CA GLU A 40 10.68 -0.01 -7.26
C GLU A 40 9.66 -0.15 -6.11
N GLN A 41 9.63 0.78 -5.16
CA GLN A 41 8.80 0.62 -3.98
C GLN A 41 7.31 0.85 -4.28
N PHE A 42 6.98 1.88 -5.04
CA PHE A 42 5.59 2.31 -5.24
C PHE A 42 4.88 1.43 -6.29
N LEU A 43 5.53 1.18 -7.42
CA LEU A 43 4.92 0.43 -8.53
C LEU A 43 5.32 -1.05 -8.49
N PHE A 44 6.61 -1.36 -8.48
CA PHE A 44 7.06 -2.74 -8.59
C PHE A 44 6.66 -3.58 -7.37
N ASP A 45 6.87 -3.08 -6.14
CA ASP A 45 6.62 -3.85 -4.93
C ASP A 45 5.20 -3.76 -4.39
N HIS A 46 4.49 -2.67 -4.69
CA HIS A 46 3.19 -2.36 -4.11
C HIS A 46 2.07 -2.11 -5.12
N GLY A 47 2.38 -1.93 -6.41
CA GLY A 47 1.43 -1.49 -7.43
C GLY A 47 0.28 -2.45 -7.74
N ASP A 48 0.38 -3.70 -7.33
CA ASP A 48 -0.64 -4.75 -7.48
C ASP A 48 -1.43 -5.03 -6.18
N LYS A 49 -1.09 -4.37 -5.07
CA LYS A 49 -1.76 -4.62 -3.79
C LYS A 49 -3.19 -4.09 -3.86
N ALA A 50 -4.18 -4.95 -3.63
CA ALA A 50 -5.59 -4.61 -3.81
C ALA A 50 -6.03 -3.35 -3.04
N ALA A 51 -5.56 -3.16 -1.81
CA ALA A 51 -5.85 -1.95 -1.03
C ALA A 51 -5.22 -0.70 -1.66
N PHE A 52 -3.99 -0.81 -2.13
CA PHE A 52 -3.27 0.28 -2.80
C PHE A 52 -3.97 0.71 -4.10
N VAL A 53 -4.37 -0.24 -4.93
CA VAL A 53 -5.12 0.04 -6.17
C VAL A 53 -6.51 0.60 -5.86
N TYR A 54 -7.16 0.14 -4.79
CA TYR A 54 -8.47 0.67 -4.39
C TYR A 54 -8.39 2.16 -4.01
N ASP A 55 -7.38 2.55 -3.23
CA ASP A 55 -7.22 3.92 -2.75
C ASP A 55 -6.62 4.86 -3.81
N TYR A 56 -5.67 4.36 -4.62
CA TYR A 56 -4.83 5.19 -5.49
C TYR A 56 -4.98 4.90 -6.99
N GLY A 57 -5.78 3.90 -7.38
CA GLY A 57 -5.93 3.45 -8.77
C GLY A 57 -6.36 4.54 -9.74
N GLY A 58 -7.07 5.56 -9.26
CA GLY A 58 -7.54 6.70 -10.04
C GLY A 58 -6.53 7.81 -10.27
N ILE A 59 -5.37 7.79 -9.59
CA ILE A 59 -4.34 8.82 -9.73
C ILE A 59 -3.74 8.76 -11.13
N ASP A 60 -3.64 9.92 -11.80
CA ASP A 60 -2.82 10.06 -12.99
C ASP A 60 -1.35 10.21 -12.58
N LEU A 61 -0.52 9.28 -13.03
CA LEU A 61 0.89 9.21 -12.68
C LEU A 61 1.71 10.34 -13.33
N HIS A 62 1.23 10.97 -14.40
CA HIS A 62 1.94 12.13 -14.98
C HIS A 62 1.78 13.40 -14.13
N ASP A 63 0.76 13.46 -13.30
CA ASP A 63 0.52 14.61 -12.42
C ASP A 63 1.34 14.53 -11.12
N VAL A 64 1.96 13.38 -10.84
CA VAL A 64 2.82 13.19 -9.67
C VAL A 64 4.25 13.52 -10.04
N THR A 65 4.80 14.50 -9.31
CA THR A 65 6.19 14.94 -9.45
C THR A 65 6.96 14.59 -8.19
N TRP A 66 8.21 14.18 -8.36
CA TRP A 66 9.10 13.81 -7.27
C TRP A 66 10.24 14.82 -7.17
N GLN A 67 10.52 15.26 -5.95
CA GLN A 67 11.63 16.16 -5.66
C GLN A 67 12.48 15.54 -4.57
N LEU A 68 13.78 15.46 -4.82
CA LEU A 68 14.74 15.01 -3.83
C LEU A 68 15.05 16.19 -2.89
N GLU A 69 14.65 16.08 -1.65
CA GLU A 69 14.94 17.08 -0.62
C GLU A 69 16.02 16.56 0.33
N MET A 70 17.07 17.36 0.51
CA MET A 70 18.14 17.07 1.47
C MET A 70 17.87 17.88 2.74
N ILE A 71 17.48 17.18 3.80
CA ILE A 71 17.18 17.79 5.10
C ILE A 71 18.35 17.49 6.04
N LEU A 72 18.85 18.50 6.75
CA LEU A 72 19.88 18.30 7.77
C LEU A 72 19.29 17.46 8.91
N ALA A 73 20.10 16.55 9.47
CA ALA A 73 19.64 15.69 10.55
C ALA A 73 19.13 16.47 11.79
N ALA A 74 19.74 17.61 12.09
CA ALA A 74 19.30 18.49 13.17
C ALA A 74 17.89 19.05 12.90
N ASP A 75 17.65 19.53 11.69
CA ASP A 75 16.35 20.07 11.27
C ASP A 75 15.28 18.97 11.19
N PHE A 76 15.67 17.76 10.77
CA PHE A 76 14.77 16.60 10.74
C PHE A 76 14.27 16.21 12.13
N GLN A 77 15.11 16.33 13.16
CA GLN A 77 14.73 16.01 14.54
C GLN A 77 13.73 17.02 15.12
N GLU A 78 13.81 18.28 14.69
CA GLU A 78 12.95 19.37 15.14
C GLU A 78 11.71 19.56 14.23
N MET A 79 11.63 18.84 13.10
CA MET A 79 10.51 18.94 12.17
C MET A 79 9.19 18.52 12.84
N PRO A 80 8.18 19.40 12.85
CA PRO A 80 6.88 19.05 13.40
C PRO A 80 6.23 17.97 12.51
N THR A 81 5.99 16.78 13.07
CA THR A 81 5.33 15.66 12.37
C THR A 81 3.82 15.85 12.22
N GLY A 82 3.35 17.10 12.06
CA GLY A 82 1.95 17.49 12.18
C GLY A 82 1.49 17.62 13.64
N ALA A 83 0.19 17.73 13.87
CA ALA A 83 -0.36 17.59 15.23
C ALA A 83 0.05 16.21 15.73
N SER A 84 1.06 16.18 16.61
CA SER A 84 1.47 14.97 17.30
C SER A 84 0.22 14.32 17.88
N ASP A 85 0.12 13.00 17.79
CA ASP A 85 -0.78 12.19 18.63
C ASP A 85 -0.44 12.33 20.14
N ALA A 86 0.24 13.41 20.55
CA ALA A 86 0.51 13.75 21.93
C ALA A 86 -0.84 14.01 22.61
N GLY A 87 -1.18 13.21 23.61
CA GLY A 87 -2.50 13.25 24.23
C GLY A 87 -3.52 12.32 23.57
N CYS A 88 -3.22 11.70 22.42
CA CYS A 88 -4.15 10.79 21.73
C CYS A 88 -4.33 9.50 22.54
N ILE A 89 -3.22 8.96 23.07
CA ILE A 89 -3.26 7.79 23.96
C ILE A 89 -4.02 8.14 25.26
N GLU A 90 -3.76 9.31 25.83
CA GLU A 90 -4.40 9.81 27.04
C GLU A 90 -5.92 10.05 26.82
N SER A 91 -6.30 10.61 25.67
CA SER A 91 -7.70 10.83 25.26
C SER A 91 -8.44 9.52 25.02
N PHE A 92 -7.78 8.51 24.45
CA PHE A 92 -8.35 7.17 24.33
C PHE A 92 -8.47 6.47 25.69
N ALA A 93 -7.50 6.67 26.58
CA ALA A 93 -7.49 6.09 27.92
C ALA A 93 -8.54 6.70 28.85
N GLU A 94 -8.99 7.95 28.61
CA GLU A 94 -10.05 8.59 29.40
C GLU A 94 -11.42 7.92 29.20
N LYS A 95 -11.69 7.39 27.99
CA LYS A 95 -12.99 6.79 27.64
C LYS A 95 -12.83 5.48 26.85
N PRO A 96 -12.19 4.44 27.41
CA PRO A 96 -11.81 3.25 26.67
C PRO A 96 -13.03 2.50 26.10
N VAL A 97 -14.14 2.47 26.83
CA VAL A 97 -15.39 1.82 26.37
C VAL A 97 -15.99 2.53 25.17
N HIS A 98 -16.01 3.87 25.17
CA HIS A 98 -16.53 4.67 24.05
C HIS A 98 -15.75 4.38 22.77
N TRP A 99 -14.42 4.42 22.85
CA TRP A 99 -13.54 4.20 21.69
C TRP A 99 -13.59 2.76 21.16
N VAL A 100 -13.88 1.77 22.01
CA VAL A 100 -14.16 0.39 21.58
C VAL A 100 -15.50 0.30 20.84
N THR A 101 -16.54 1.00 21.30
CA THR A 101 -17.87 0.96 20.69
C THR A 101 -17.94 1.68 19.35
N VAL A 102 -17.23 2.80 19.19
CA VAL A 102 -17.22 3.57 17.92
C VAL A 102 -16.17 3.07 16.92
N ARG A 103 -15.36 2.06 17.30
CA ARG A 103 -14.37 1.47 16.39
C ARG A 103 -15.11 0.85 15.19
N PRO A 104 -14.79 1.26 13.95
CA PRO A 104 -15.37 0.63 12.77
C PRO A 104 -15.14 -0.88 12.80
N PRO A 105 -16.13 -1.70 12.40
CA PRO A 105 -15.96 -3.14 12.39
C PRO A 105 -14.75 -3.50 11.53
N ARG A 106 -13.85 -4.30 12.12
CA ARG A 106 -12.67 -4.82 11.42
C ARG A 106 -13.20 -5.57 10.19
N ARG A 107 -12.84 -5.12 8.98
CA ARG A 107 -13.10 -5.90 7.77
C ARG A 107 -12.17 -7.10 7.81
N SER A 108 -12.63 -8.19 8.41
CA SER A 108 -11.95 -9.47 8.39
C SER A 108 -12.00 -10.02 6.96
N ALA A 109 -10.94 -9.80 6.18
CA ALA A 109 -10.71 -10.57 4.97
C ALA A 109 -10.42 -12.02 5.38
N GLY A 110 -11.40 -12.88 5.09
CA GLY A 110 -11.47 -14.34 5.15
C GLY A 110 -10.30 -15.16 5.72
N THR A 111 -10.63 -15.96 6.73
CA THR A 111 -9.98 -17.27 6.91
C THR A 111 -11.03 -18.37 6.83
N GLY A 112 -10.93 -19.19 5.78
CA GLY A 112 -11.35 -20.59 5.70
C GLY A 112 -12.78 -20.97 6.11
N LYS A 113 -13.70 -21.07 5.14
CA LYS A 113 -14.86 -21.97 5.27
C LYS A 113 -14.35 -23.42 5.32
N ASN A 114 -14.26 -24.00 6.51
CA ASN A 114 -14.05 -25.43 6.67
C ASN A 114 -15.38 -26.14 6.36
N THR A 115 -15.60 -26.52 5.10
CA THR A 115 -16.71 -27.38 4.72
C THR A 115 -16.29 -28.82 4.96
N GLY A 116 -16.68 -29.37 6.12
CA GLY A 116 -16.52 -30.78 6.43
C GLY A 116 -17.37 -31.62 5.48
N HIS A 117 -16.76 -32.10 4.40
CA HIS A 117 -17.27 -33.21 3.62
C HIS A 117 -17.09 -34.51 4.39
N GLY A 118 -18.19 -35.27 4.49
CA GLY A 118 -18.24 -36.55 5.18
C GLY A 118 -17.27 -37.58 4.61
N CYS A 119 -16.71 -38.38 5.51
CA CYS A 119 -16.06 -39.63 5.17
C CYS A 119 -16.84 -40.77 5.83
N ALA A 120 -17.49 -41.58 4.99
CA ALA A 120 -18.12 -42.82 5.37
C ALA A 120 -17.08 -43.80 5.95
N ARG A 121 -17.43 -44.49 7.04
CA ARG A 121 -16.84 -45.80 7.35
C ARG A 121 -17.94 -46.81 7.62
N ARG A 122 -17.98 -47.79 6.72
CA ARG A 122 -18.54 -49.13 6.90
C ARG A 122 -17.85 -49.80 8.09
N SER A 123 -18.64 -50.45 8.94
CA SER A 123 -18.39 -51.80 9.47
C SER A 123 -19.75 -52.33 9.94
#